data_AF-X1PX39-F1
#
_entry.id   AF-X1PX39-F1
#
_cell.length_a   1.000
_cell.length_b   1.000
_cell.length_c   1.000
_cell.angle_alpha   90.00
_cell.angle_beta   90.00
_cell.angle_gamma   90.00
#
_symmetry.space_group_name_H-M   'P 1'
#
loop_
_entity.id
_entity.type
_entity.pdbx_description
1 polymer ?
#
loop_
_entity_poly.entity_id
_entity_poly.type
_entity_poly.pdbx_seq_one_letter_code
_entity_poly.pdbx_strand_id
1 'polypeptide(L)'
;PKRIPDFLKIIQELGRDPYNTPVSCWPGYGWGGAMGPAQFISSTWMIYRDRLKAITGRPGDPWDIRDAFLASGLYLSDSGASSQTKNGEWRAAMIYFSGSTTNPNYYWYANQVLNKADGFQRDIEALEAV
;
A
#
# COMPACT_ATOMS: atom_id res chain seq x y z
N PRO A 1 -3.71 10.53 -22.07
CA PRO A 1 -4.14 9.23 -21.49
C PRO A 1 -2.97 8.22 -21.47
N LYS A 2 -2.28 8.07 -20.32
CA LYS A 2 -1.05 7.25 -20.15
C LYS A 2 -1.23 6.01 -19.25
N ARG A 3 -2.47 5.58 -18.97
CA ARG A 3 -2.78 4.61 -17.90
C ARG A 3 -2.79 3.13 -18.32
N ILE A 4 -2.50 2.81 -19.59
CA ILE A 4 -2.42 1.44 -20.12
C ILE A 4 -0.94 1.10 -20.46
N PRO A 5 0.06 1.18 -19.55
CA PRO A 5 0.65 -0.11 -19.18
C PRO A 5 1.44 -0.11 -17.85
N ASP A 6 1.16 0.70 -16.82
CA ASP A 6 1.96 0.56 -15.57
C ASP A 6 1.89 -0.89 -15.06
N PHE A 7 0.69 -1.50 -15.12
CA PHE A 7 0.52 -2.93 -14.92
C PHE A 7 1.29 -3.78 -15.93
N LEU A 8 1.11 -3.58 -17.24
CA LEU A 8 1.79 -4.40 -18.27
C LEU A 8 3.32 -4.29 -18.20
N LYS A 9 3.84 -3.13 -17.80
CA LYS A 9 5.27 -2.88 -17.58
C LYS A 9 5.76 -3.64 -16.37
N ILE A 10 5.04 -3.59 -15.25
CA ILE A 10 5.36 -4.39 -14.06
C ILE A 10 5.34 -5.88 -14.41
N ILE A 11 4.31 -6.34 -15.13
CA ILE A 11 4.18 -7.72 -15.58
C ILE A 11 5.34 -8.13 -16.48
N GLN A 12 5.71 -7.28 -17.46
CA GLN A 12 6.85 -7.53 -18.34
C GLN A 12 8.18 -7.57 -17.58
N GLU A 13 8.40 -6.64 -16.64
CA GLU A 13 9.59 -6.59 -15.79
C GLU A 13 9.73 -7.84 -14.91
N LEU A 14 8.60 -8.42 -14.49
CA LEU A 14 8.54 -9.64 -13.67
C LEU A 14 8.44 -10.93 -14.50
N GLY A 15 8.34 -10.85 -15.84
CA GLY A 15 8.18 -12.01 -16.71
C GLY A 15 6.88 -12.78 -16.49
N ARG A 16 5.81 -12.10 -16.08
CA ARG A 16 4.49 -12.69 -15.78
C ARG A 16 3.56 -12.63 -16.99
N ASP A 17 2.48 -13.43 -16.97
CA ASP A 17 1.41 -13.36 -17.97
C ASP A 17 0.34 -12.34 -17.53
N PRO A 18 0.07 -11.28 -18.32
CA PRO A 18 -0.91 -10.26 -17.97
C PRO A 18 -2.36 -10.78 -17.89
N TYR A 19 -2.69 -11.89 -18.54
CA TYR A 19 -4.04 -12.46 -18.53
C TYR A 19 -4.31 -13.37 -17.34
N ASN A 20 -3.24 -13.93 -16.75
CA ASN A 20 -3.33 -14.90 -15.65
C ASN A 20 -2.80 -14.35 -14.32
N THR A 21 -2.28 -13.11 -14.30
CA THR A 21 -1.80 -12.50 -13.05
C THR A 21 -2.96 -11.82 -12.32
N PRO A 22 -3.28 -12.22 -11.07
CA PRO A 22 -4.46 -11.75 -10.38
C PRO A 22 -4.34 -10.29 -9.92
N VAL A 23 -5.42 -9.54 -10.09
CA VAL A 23 -5.66 -8.24 -9.48
C VAL A 23 -7.03 -8.27 -8.79
N SER A 24 -7.27 -7.38 -7.82
CA SER A 24 -8.58 -7.31 -7.17
C SER A 24 -9.70 -6.85 -8.12
N CYS A 25 -10.95 -6.96 -7.68
CA CYS A 25 -12.09 -6.52 -8.50
C CYS A 25 -11.99 -5.02 -8.81
N TRP A 26 -12.28 -4.65 -10.06
CA TRP A 26 -12.27 -3.25 -10.47
C TRP A 26 -13.36 -2.45 -9.73
N PRO A 27 -13.02 -1.37 -9.02
CA PRO A 27 -13.99 -0.62 -8.20
C PRO A 27 -14.89 0.33 -9.02
N GLY A 28 -14.93 0.20 -10.35
CA GLY A 28 -15.74 1.04 -11.24
C GLY A 28 -15.14 2.42 -11.57
N TYR A 29 -13.91 2.69 -11.11
CA TYR A 29 -13.13 3.89 -11.47
C TYR A 29 -11.66 3.54 -11.67
N GLY A 30 -10.91 4.38 -12.38
CA GLY A 30 -9.52 4.07 -12.75
C GLY A 30 -9.42 2.96 -13.80
N TRP A 31 -8.34 2.18 -13.77
CA TRP A 31 -8.11 1.07 -14.70
C TRP A 31 -7.60 -0.16 -13.95
N GLY A 32 -8.36 -1.26 -14.00
CA GLY A 32 -8.00 -2.54 -13.38
C GLY A 32 -8.15 -2.60 -11.86
N GLY A 33 -7.71 -3.71 -11.29
CA GLY A 33 -7.69 -3.95 -9.85
C GLY A 33 -6.40 -3.52 -9.16
N ALA A 34 -6.39 -3.60 -7.85
CA ALA A 34 -5.19 -3.46 -7.05
C ALA A 34 -4.38 -4.76 -7.02
N MET A 35 -3.06 -4.63 -6.99
CA MET A 35 -2.11 -5.74 -7.10
C MET A 35 -1.67 -6.21 -5.71
N GLY A 36 -1.60 -7.53 -5.54
CA GLY A 36 -0.97 -8.17 -4.38
C GLY A 36 -1.65 -7.93 -3.03
N PRO A 37 -1.03 -8.43 -1.94
CA PRO A 37 -1.60 -8.40 -0.60
C PRO A 37 -1.72 -6.98 -0.02
N ALA A 38 -0.82 -6.07 -0.41
CA ALA A 38 -0.88 -4.67 0.02
C ALA A 38 -1.86 -3.81 -0.81
N GLN A 39 -2.53 -4.38 -1.83
CA GLN A 39 -3.52 -3.69 -2.65
C GLN A 39 -2.99 -2.39 -3.29
N PHE A 40 -1.80 -2.44 -3.90
CA PHE A 40 -1.27 -1.28 -4.63
C PHE A 40 -1.93 -1.11 -6.00
N ILE A 41 -2.33 0.13 -6.30
CA ILE A 41 -2.62 0.52 -7.68
C ILE A 41 -1.29 0.60 -8.46
N SER A 42 -1.30 0.16 -9.72
CA SER A 42 -0.11 0.06 -10.58
C SER A 42 0.68 1.37 -10.66
N SER A 43 0.00 2.51 -10.84
CA SER A 43 0.65 3.82 -10.86
C SER A 43 1.33 4.19 -9.55
N THR A 44 0.75 3.78 -8.41
CA THR A 44 1.35 4.03 -7.09
C THR A 44 2.58 3.14 -6.89
N TRP A 45 2.52 1.87 -7.30
CA TRP A 45 3.68 0.97 -7.27
C TRP A 45 4.89 1.53 -8.02
N MET A 46 4.64 2.13 -9.19
CA MET A 46 5.69 2.72 -10.02
C MET A 46 6.46 3.85 -9.31
N ILE A 47 5.83 4.54 -8.35
CA ILE A 47 6.50 5.57 -7.53
C ILE A 47 7.56 4.96 -6.61
N TYR A 48 7.30 3.75 -6.09
CA TYR A 48 8.16 3.07 -5.11
C TYR A 48 9.12 2.05 -5.71
N ARG A 49 8.86 1.60 -6.95
CA ARG A 49 9.60 0.54 -7.63
C ARG A 49 11.12 0.69 -7.58
N ASP A 50 11.64 1.88 -7.90
CA ASP A 50 13.09 2.08 -7.97
C ASP A 50 13.73 2.12 -6.56
N ARG A 51 12.99 2.62 -5.55
CA ARG A 51 13.42 2.54 -4.14
C ARG A 51 13.43 1.10 -3.64
N LEU A 52 12.43 0.29 -3.99
CA LEU A 52 12.42 -1.13 -3.69
C LEU A 52 13.64 -1.81 -4.28
N LYS A 53 13.93 -1.57 -5.57
CA LYS A 53 15.10 -2.14 -6.24
C LYS A 53 16.41 -1.74 -5.58
N ALA A 54 16.53 -0.49 -5.14
CA ALA A 54 17.72 -0.01 -4.44
C ALA A 54 17.92 -0.72 -3.08
N ILE A 55 16.84 -1.04 -2.37
CA ILE A 55 16.89 -1.71 -1.06
C ILE A 55 17.13 -3.22 -1.22
N THR A 56 16.45 -3.88 -2.16
CA THR A 56 16.44 -5.34 -2.29
C THR A 56 17.48 -5.87 -3.28
N GLY A 57 18.07 -5.02 -4.11
CA GLY A 57 19.00 -5.39 -5.17
C GLY A 57 18.34 -6.03 -6.40
N ARG A 58 17.01 -6.17 -6.43
CA ARG A 58 16.24 -6.79 -7.53
C ARG A 58 14.93 -6.02 -7.79
N PRO A 59 14.29 -6.17 -8.96
CA PRO A 59 12.94 -5.64 -9.17
C PRO A 59 11.99 -6.12 -8.05
N GLY A 60 11.23 -5.20 -7.49
CA GLY A 60 10.21 -5.53 -6.50
C GLY A 60 9.00 -6.21 -7.17
N ASP A 61 8.40 -7.17 -6.48
CA ASP A 61 7.23 -7.91 -6.93
C ASP A 61 6.00 -7.57 -6.06
N PRO A 62 4.94 -6.92 -6.59
CA PRO A 62 3.75 -6.60 -5.82
C PRO A 62 3.05 -7.82 -5.21
N TRP A 63 3.25 -9.01 -5.78
CA TRP A 63 2.64 -10.26 -5.31
C TRP A 63 3.53 -11.01 -4.30
N ASP A 64 4.80 -10.61 -4.13
CA ASP A 64 5.63 -11.07 -3.03
C ASP A 64 5.28 -10.33 -1.74
N ILE A 65 5.04 -11.08 -0.66
CA ILE A 65 4.60 -10.51 0.62
C ILE A 65 5.64 -9.53 1.16
N ARG A 66 6.94 -9.83 1.05
CA ARG A 66 7.99 -8.98 1.63
C ARG A 66 8.11 -7.67 0.87
N ASP A 67 8.12 -7.73 -0.46
CA ASP A 67 8.19 -6.54 -1.31
C ASP A 67 6.93 -5.68 -1.18
N ALA A 68 5.75 -6.31 -1.12
CA ALA A 68 4.47 -5.61 -0.97
C ALA A 68 4.41 -4.81 0.36
N PHE A 69 4.81 -5.42 1.48
CA PHE A 69 4.80 -4.73 2.77
C PHE A 69 5.99 -3.78 2.94
N LEU A 70 7.13 -4.04 2.29
CA LEU A 70 8.20 -3.04 2.20
C LEU A 70 7.72 -1.78 1.46
N ALA A 71 7.04 -1.94 0.33
CA ALA A 71 6.44 -0.83 -0.41
C ALA A 71 5.40 -0.09 0.43
N SER A 72 4.54 -0.82 1.14
CA SER A 72 3.54 -0.26 2.05
C SER A 72 4.19 0.56 3.16
N GLY A 73 5.25 0.04 3.80
CA GLY A 73 6.00 0.76 4.83
C GLY A 73 6.62 2.06 4.29
N LEU A 74 7.25 2.02 3.11
CA LEU A 74 7.78 3.23 2.48
C LEU A 74 6.67 4.25 2.21
N TYR A 75 5.53 3.80 1.68
CA TYR A 75 4.42 4.69 1.35
C TYR A 75 3.78 5.32 2.60
N LEU A 76 3.51 4.53 3.64
CA LEU A 76 2.97 5.03 4.90
C LEU A 76 3.95 5.99 5.59
N SER A 77 5.25 5.67 5.56
CA SER A 77 6.31 6.52 6.11
C SER A 77 6.33 7.90 5.45
N ASP A 78 6.38 7.94 4.11
CA ASP A 78 6.35 9.19 3.34
C ASP A 78 5.04 9.98 3.57
N SER A 79 3.95 9.27 3.88
CA SER A 79 2.63 9.86 4.10
C SER A 79 2.44 10.43 5.51
N GLY A 80 3.39 10.22 6.43
CA GLY A 80 3.39 10.85 7.76
C GLY A 80 3.53 9.86 8.94
N ALA A 81 3.50 8.56 8.69
CA ALA A 81 3.65 7.55 9.75
C ALA A 81 5.02 7.60 10.43
N SER A 82 6.04 8.11 9.74
CA SER A 82 7.40 8.33 10.30
C SER A 82 7.44 9.26 11.52
N SER A 83 6.41 10.10 11.71
CA SER A 83 6.29 10.93 12.92
C SER A 83 5.95 10.14 14.18
N GLN A 84 5.48 8.88 14.05
CA GLN A 84 5.08 8.03 15.16
C GLN A 84 4.06 8.70 16.09
N THR A 85 3.14 9.47 15.51
CA THR A 85 2.03 10.09 16.22
C THR A 85 0.72 9.57 15.65
N LYS A 86 -0.33 9.49 16.49
CA LYS A 86 -1.67 9.11 16.01
C LYS A 86 -2.15 9.96 14.84
N ASN A 87 -1.87 11.27 14.85
CA ASN A 87 -2.24 12.15 13.75
C ASN A 87 -1.46 11.84 12.46
N GLY A 88 -0.16 11.56 12.56
CA GLY A 88 0.66 11.15 11.41
C GLY A 88 0.24 9.82 10.82
N GLU A 89 -0.09 8.84 11.66
CA GLU A 89 -0.61 7.54 11.25
C GLU A 89 -2.00 7.65 10.61
N TRP A 90 -2.88 8.48 11.20
CA TRP A 90 -4.20 8.75 10.63
C TRP A 90 -4.10 9.39 9.24
N ARG A 91 -3.20 10.39 9.09
CA ARG A 91 -2.89 11.01 7.80
C ARG A 91 -2.37 9.98 6.81
N ALA A 92 -1.45 9.11 7.23
CA ALA A 92 -0.90 8.07 6.38
C ALA A 92 -1.98 7.08 5.90
N ALA A 93 -2.87 6.64 6.80
CA ALA A 93 -3.99 5.77 6.45
C ALA A 93 -4.97 6.43 5.45
N MET A 94 -5.27 7.73 5.64
CA MET A 94 -6.10 8.50 4.72
C MET A 94 -5.50 8.59 3.31
N ILE A 95 -4.20 8.90 3.23
CA ILE A 95 -3.47 9.01 1.96
C ILE A 95 -3.35 7.65 1.29
N TYR A 96 -3.07 6.59 2.05
CA TYR A 96 -2.98 5.24 1.52
C TYR A 96 -4.27 4.82 0.82
N PHE A 97 -5.42 5.09 1.45
CA PHE A 97 -6.73 4.70 0.93
C PHE A 97 -7.27 5.62 -0.17
N SER A 98 -7.18 6.94 0.03
CA SER A 98 -7.89 7.92 -0.84
C SER A 98 -6.97 8.90 -1.57
N GLY A 99 -5.66 8.84 -1.33
CA GLY A 99 -4.68 9.75 -1.94
C GLY A 99 -4.70 11.18 -1.37
N SER A 100 -5.57 11.50 -0.42
CA SER A 100 -5.62 12.81 0.25
C SER A 100 -6.20 12.71 1.66
N THR A 101 -6.16 13.81 2.42
CA THR A 101 -6.83 13.93 3.72
C THR A 101 -8.05 14.83 3.69
N THR A 102 -8.50 15.25 2.51
CA THR A 102 -9.46 16.36 2.37
C THR A 102 -10.91 15.90 2.28
N ASN A 103 -11.16 14.61 2.05
CA ASN A 103 -12.52 14.08 1.90
C ASN A 103 -13.01 13.45 3.22
N PRO A 104 -13.94 14.09 3.94
CA PRO A 104 -14.46 13.58 5.21
C PRO A 104 -15.22 12.26 5.07
N ASN A 105 -15.73 11.92 3.87
CA ASN A 105 -16.42 10.65 3.62
C ASN A 105 -15.49 9.43 3.76
N TYR A 106 -14.18 9.62 3.85
CA TYR A 106 -13.20 8.54 4.00
C TYR A 106 -12.59 8.44 5.39
N TYR A 107 -12.93 9.35 6.32
CA TYR A 107 -12.36 9.37 7.67
C TYR A 107 -12.62 8.07 8.44
N TRP A 108 -13.74 7.39 8.15
CA TRP A 108 -14.07 6.11 8.74
C TRP A 108 -12.98 5.06 8.50
N TYR A 109 -12.31 5.08 7.35
CA TYR A 109 -11.28 4.09 7.02
C TYR A 109 -10.07 4.26 7.94
N ALA A 110 -9.53 5.47 8.02
CA ALA A 110 -8.40 5.77 8.89
C ALA A 110 -8.75 5.53 10.36
N ASN A 111 -9.95 5.89 10.80
CA ASN A 111 -10.41 5.61 12.16
C ASN A 111 -10.46 4.10 12.46
N GLN A 112 -10.95 3.28 11.53
CA GLN A 112 -10.96 1.82 11.70
C GLN A 112 -9.55 1.22 11.73
N VAL A 113 -8.64 1.71 10.89
CA VAL A 113 -7.22 1.29 10.89
C VAL A 113 -6.57 1.60 12.23
N LEU A 114 -6.73 2.82 12.74
CA LEU A 114 -6.17 3.20 14.04
C LEU A 114 -6.80 2.44 15.20
N ASN A 115 -8.12 2.20 15.16
CA ASN A 115 -8.77 1.38 16.18
C ASN A 115 -8.23 -0.06 16.23
N LYS A 116 -7.88 -0.64 15.07
CA LYS A 116 -7.22 -1.94 15.00
C LYS A 116 -5.80 -1.88 15.54
N ALA A 117 -5.03 -0.85 15.17
CA ALA A 117 -3.67 -0.65 15.68
C ALA A 117 -3.65 -0.48 17.21
N ASP A 118 -4.56 0.34 17.76
CA ASP A 118 -4.76 0.50 19.21
C ASP A 118 -5.20 -0.81 19.88
N GLY A 119 -5.89 -1.69 19.16
CA GLY A 119 -6.19 -3.05 19.61
C GLY A 119 -4.91 -3.89 19.76
N PHE A 120 -4.12 -3.97 18.69
CA PHE A 120 -2.86 -4.73 18.70
C PHE A 120 -1.86 -4.20 19.72
N GLN A 121 -1.78 -2.87 19.90
CA GLN A 121 -0.90 -2.27 20.90
C GLN A 121 -1.28 -2.72 22.32
N ARG A 122 -2.58 -2.75 22.65
CA ARG A 122 -3.05 -3.26 23.95
C ARG A 122 -2.76 -4.75 24.13
N ASP A 123 -2.92 -5.54 23.07
CA ASP A 123 -2.61 -6.97 23.12
C ASP A 123 -1.10 -7.21 23.38
N ILE A 124 -0.23 -6.43 22.75
CA ILE A 124 1.23 -6.48 22.96
C ILE A 124 1.57 -6.10 24.41
N GLU A 125 1.05 -4.97 24.90
CA GLU A 125 1.28 -4.52 26.28
C GLU A 125 0.83 -5.57 27.31
N ALA A 126 -0.29 -6.26 27.05
CA ALA A 126 -0.77 -7.32 27.91
C ALA A 126 0.15 -8.56 27.92
N LEU A 127 0.76 -8.89 26.78
CA LEU A 127 1.70 -10.02 26.66
C LEU A 127 3.07 -9.71 27.28
N GLU A 128 3.54 -8.46 27.20
CA GLU A 128 4.83 -8.03 27.75
C GLU A 128 4.80 -7.79 29.26
N ALA A 129 3.61 -7.62 29.85
CA ALA A 129 3.42 -7.45 31.29
C ALA A 129 3.49 -8.76 32.10
N VAL A 130 3.65 -9.91 31.44
CA VAL A 130 3.74 -11.26 32.04
C VAL A 130 5.20 -11.70 32.14
#